data_AF-A0A2V8AHY4-F1
#
_entry.id   AF-A0A2V8AHY4-F1
#
_cell.length_a   1.000
_cell.length_b   1.000
_cell.length_c   1.000
_cell.angle_alpha   90.00
_cell.angle_beta   90.00
_cell.angle_gamma   90.00
#
_symmetry.space_group_name_H-M   'P 1'
#
loop_
_entity.id
_entity.type
_entity.pdbx_description
1 polymer ?
#
loop_
_entity_poly.entity_id
_entity_poly.type
_entity_poly.pdbx_seq_one_letter_code
_entity_poly.pdbx_strand_id
1 'polypeptide(L)' 'MESGLTKAKMAEVRWVKPVLVGQFEVLEWAGDNHLRHAKFVRLREDKTAKDVVRE' A
#
# COMPACT_ATOMS: atom_id res chain seq x y z
N MET A 1 -18.01 -7.73 1.67
CA MET A 1 -16.75 -8.27 2.21
C MET A 1 -15.66 -8.00 1.17
N GLU A 2 -14.79 -7.02 1.39
CA GLU A 2 -13.65 -6.78 0.50
C GLU A 2 -12.78 -8.03 0.48
N SER A 3 -12.73 -8.68 -0.68
CA SER A 3 -11.91 -9.88 -0.86
C SER A 3 -10.48 -9.43 -1.08
N GLY A 4 -9.58 -9.85 -0.18
CA GLY A 4 -8.14 -9.65 -0.34
C GLY A 4 -7.63 -10.20 -1.68
N LEU A 5 -6.38 -9.89 -2.02
CA LEU A 5 -5.78 -10.26 -3.30
C LEU A 5 -5.86 -11.79 -3.51
N THR A 6 -6.70 -12.24 -4.45
CA THR A 6 -6.89 -13.67 -4.74
C THR A 6 -5.72 -14.23 -5.55
N LYS A 7 -5.50 -15.55 -5.49
CA LYS A 7 -4.41 -16.22 -6.24
C LYS A 7 -4.43 -15.91 -7.74
N ALA A 8 -5.62 -15.80 -8.34
CA ALA A 8 -5.78 -15.41 -9.74
C ALA A 8 -5.31 -13.97 -9.99
N LYS A 9 -5.75 -13.02 -9.14
CA LYS A 9 -5.30 -11.62 -9.24
C LYS A 9 -3.79 -11.47 -9.02
N MET A 10 -3.18 -12.29 -8.15
CA MET A 10 -1.72 -12.27 -7.93
C MET A 10 -0.93 -12.64 -9.20
N ALA A 11 -1.49 -13.47 -10.08
CA ALA A 11 -0.84 -13.85 -11.34
C ALA A 11 -0.78 -12.68 -12.35
N GLU A 12 -1.68 -11.70 -12.21
CA GLU A 12 -1.73 -10.50 -13.05
C GLU A 12 -0.82 -9.37 -12.51
N VAL A 13 -0.31 -9.50 -11.27
CA VAL A 13 0.51 -8.48 -10.62
C VAL A 13 1.95 -8.55 -11.12
N ARG A 14 2.51 -7.38 -11.46
CA ARG A 14 3.95 -7.24 -11.71
C ARG A 14 4.67 -6.86 -10.43
N TRP A 15 5.51 -7.75 -9.94
CA TRP A 15 6.37 -7.48 -8.80
C TRP A 15 7.51 -6.53 -9.16
N VAL A 16 7.79 -5.59 -8.26
CA VAL A 16 8.85 -4.59 -8.39
C VAL A 16 9.72 -4.57 -7.15
N LYS A 17 10.94 -4.04 -7.27
CA LYS A 17 11.80 -3.82 -6.10
C LYS A 17 11.17 -2.74 -5.20
N PRO A 18 11.08 -2.95 -3.87
CA PRO A 18 10.43 -2.02 -2.95
C PRO A 18 11.36 -0.83 -2.63
N VAL A 19 11.46 0.10 -3.58
CA VAL A 19 12.32 1.30 -3.47
C VAL A 19 11.52 2.59 -3.44
N LEU A 20 10.33 2.61 -4.05
CA LEU A 20 9.49 3.79 -4.14
C LEU A 20 8.59 3.90 -2.91
N VAL A 21 8.47 5.11 -2.37
CA VAL A 21 7.55 5.44 -1.27
C VAL A 21 6.39 6.25 -1.82
N GLY A 22 5.16 5.82 -1.52
CA GLY A 22 3.93 6.53 -1.85
C GLY A 22 3.27 7.11 -0.62
N GLN A 23 2.66 8.28 -0.75
CA GLN A 23 1.78 8.87 0.26
C GLN A 23 0.32 8.56 -0.08
N PHE A 24 -0.44 8.13 0.94
CA PHE A 24 -1.83 7.76 0.82
C PHE A 24 -2.68 8.49 1.87
N GLU A 25 -3.86 8.95 1.46
CA GLU A 25 -4.91 9.37 2.37
C GLU A 25 -5.75 8.15 2.72
N VAL A 26 -5.97 7.94 4.01
CA VAL A 26 -6.74 6.81 4.56
C VAL A 26 -7.79 7.33 5.52
N LEU A 27 -9.01 6.84 5.37
CA LEU A 27 -10.13 7.26 6.23
C LEU A 27 -10.02 6.57 7.59
N GLU A 28 -9.79 5.25 7.59
CA GLU A 28 -9.69 4.45 8.80
C GLU A 28 -8.70 3.31 8.61
N TRP A 29 -7.99 2.96 9.69
CA TRP A 29 -7.22 1.73 9.78
C TRP A 29 -8.17 0.56 9.99
N ALA A 30 -8.09 -0.46 9.14
CA ALA A 30 -8.78 -1.71 9.43
C ALA A 30 -7.97 -2.50 10.48
N GLY A 31 -8.67 -3.15 11.42
CA GLY A 31 -8.06 -3.91 12.53
C GLY A 31 -7.13 -5.05 12.09
N ASP A 32 -7.16 -5.42 10.81
CA ASP A 32 -6.37 -6.46 10.17
C ASP A 32 -5.10 -5.95 9.45
N ASN A 33 -4.59 -4.77 9.83
CA ASN A 33 -3.42 -4.11 9.20
C ASN A 33 -3.63 -3.76 7.71
N HIS A 34 -4.89 -3.64 7.28
CA HIS A 34 -5.24 -3.17 5.94
C HIS A 34 -5.68 -1.71 5.99
N LEU A 35 -5.34 -0.98 4.93
CA LEU A 35 -5.87 0.35 4.69
C LEU A 35 -7.20 0.22 3.95
N ARG A 36 -8.28 0.76 4.52
CA ARG A 36 -9.57 0.85 3.81
C ARG A 36 -9.69 2.18 3.08
N HIS A 37 -10.21 2.12 1.86
CA HIS A 37 -10.44 3.29 1.01
C HIS A 37 -9.18 4.17 0.81
N ALA A 38 -8.00 3.54 0.74
CA ALA A 38 -6.75 4.26 0.53
C ALA A 38 -6.75 4.98 -0.83
N LYS A 39 -6.47 6.28 -0.81
CA LYS A 39 -6.33 7.11 -2.01
C LYS A 39 -4.87 7.50 -2.19
N PHE A 40 -4.31 7.22 -3.37
CA PHE A 40 -2.96 7.65 -3.71
C PHE A 40 -2.91 9.18 -3.85
N VAL A 41 -1.92 9.80 -3.21
CA VAL A 41 -1.68 11.24 -3.27
C VAL A 41 -0.50 11.56 -4.19
N ARG A 42 0.69 11.04 -3.85
CA ARG A 42 1.95 11.35 -4.54
C ARG A 42 3.03 10.33 -4.22
N LEU A 43 4.09 10.32 -5.03
CA LEU A 43 5.37 9.70 -4.64
C LEU A 43 6.16 10.63 -3.71
N ARG A 44 6.93 10.00 -2.83
CA ARG A 44 7.82 10.63 -1.86
C ARG A 44 9.25 10.24 -2.17
N GLU A 45 9.89 11.03 -3.03
CA GLU A 45 11.32 10.87 -3.37
C GLU A 45 12.23 11.32 -2.22
N ASP A 46 11.67 12.06 -1.26
CA ASP A 46 12.34 12.56 -0.06
C ASP A 46 12.47 11.52 1.07
N LYS A 47 11.81 10.35 0.95
CA LYS A 47 11.85 9.28 1.96
C LYS A 47 12.41 8.00 1.36
N THR A 48 13.20 7.26 2.15
CA THR A 48 13.63 5.91 1.76
C THR A 48 12.60 4.88 2.20
N ALA A 49 12.50 3.77 1.45
CA ALA A 49 11.58 2.69 1.77
C ALA A 49 11.82 2.06 3.16
N LYS A 50 13.03 2.18 3.70
CA LYS A 50 13.38 1.63 5.03
C LYS A 50 12.87 2.49 6.19
N ASP A 51 12.57 3.76 5.93
CA ASP A 51 12.12 4.71 6.95
C ASP A 51 10.59 4.70 7.11
N VAL A 52 9.88 3.93 6.28
CA VAL A 52 8.42 3.82 6.33
C VAL A 52 8.03 2.85 7.44
N VAL A 53 7.46 3.39 8.52
CA VAL A 53 6.91 2.65 9.66
C VAL A 53 5.40 2.86 9.77
N ARG A 54 4.70 1.97 10.48
CA ARG A 54 3.29 2.17 10.79
C ARG A 54 3.17 3.31 11.82
N GLU A 55 2.36 4.31 11.50
CA GLU A 55 1.93 5.33 12.47
C GLU A 55 0.86 4.78 13.42
#